data_AF-A0A532DQ48-F1
#
_entry.id   AF-A0A532DQ48-F1
#
_cell.length_a   1.000
_cell.length_b   1.000
_cell.length_c   1.000
_cell.angle_alpha   90.00
_cell.angle_beta   90.00
_cell.angle_gamma   90.00
#
_symmetry.space_group_name_H-M   'P 1'
#
loop_
_entity.id
_entity.type
_entity.pdbx_description
1 polymer ?
#
loop_
_entity_poly.entity_id
_entity_poly.type
_entity_poly.pdbx_seq_one_letter_code
_entity_poly.pdbx_strand_id
1 'polypeptide(L)'
;MDQNSLHRVGNKALRIVHGIGLFLAMLVICLPGIWIVLSSLRPTVEIMAKPPVWIPQQLSLDAYIAMFSGVGQGGIPVLDYFRNSLIISVTST
;
A
#
# COMPACT_ATOMS: atom_id res chain seq x y z
N MET A 1 8.25 -49.35 12.28
CA MET A 1 7.79 -48.03 11.77
C MET A 1 7.86 -47.06 12.93
N ASP A 2 8.84 -46.15 12.90
CA ASP A 2 9.21 -45.32 14.05
C ASP A 2 8.17 -44.22 14.31
N GLN A 3 7.40 -44.36 15.40
CA GLN A 3 6.40 -43.35 15.79
C GLN A 3 7.00 -41.94 15.93
N ASN A 4 8.30 -41.85 16.26
CA ASN A 4 9.02 -40.60 16.43
C ASN A 4 9.21 -39.80 15.13
N SER A 5 9.26 -40.46 13.96
CA SER A 5 9.35 -39.76 12.67
C SER A 5 8.02 -39.12 12.27
N LEU A 6 6.90 -39.75 12.61
CA LEU A 6 5.55 -39.25 12.32
C LEU A 6 5.25 -37.95 13.10
N HIS A 7 5.65 -37.88 14.37
CA HIS A 7 5.48 -36.65 15.18
C HIS A 7 6.34 -35.48 14.70
N ARG A 8 7.59 -35.72 14.26
CA ARG A 8 8.44 -34.66 13.69
C ARG A 8 7.89 -34.10 12.37
N VAL A 9 7.31 -34.96 11.53
CA VAL A 9 6.71 -34.54 10.25
C VAL A 9 5.43 -33.75 10.50
N GLY A 10 4.56 -34.19 11.42
CA GLY A 10 3.33 -33.46 11.78
C GLY A 10 3.59 -32.05 12.29
N ASN A 11 4.55 -31.87 13.21
CA ASN A 11 4.89 -30.55 13.76
C ASN A 11 5.55 -29.62 12.71
N LYS A 12 6.36 -30.18 11.79
CA LYS A 12 6.94 -29.40 10.69
C LYS A 12 5.87 -28.96 9.68
N ALA A 13 4.96 -29.86 9.32
CA ALA A 13 3.85 -29.56 8.42
C ALA A 13 2.94 -28.46 9.01
N LEU A 14 2.58 -28.55 10.29
CA LEU A 14 1.77 -27.54 10.97
C LEU A 14 2.43 -26.17 10.96
N ARG A 15 3.74 -26.10 11.20
CA ARG A 15 4.50 -24.84 11.16
C ARG A 15 4.57 -24.24 9.76
N ILE A 16 4.72 -25.06 8.73
CA ILE A 16 4.73 -24.62 7.32
C ILE A 16 3.35 -24.10 6.93
N VAL A 17 2.29 -24.84 7.25
CA VAL A 17 0.90 -24.42 6.97
C VAL A 17 0.58 -23.10 7.68
N HIS A 18 0.97 -22.96 8.94
CA HIS A 18 0.77 -21.71 9.68
C HIS A 18 1.56 -20.56 9.06
N GLY A 19 2.82 -20.77 8.67
CA GLY A 19 3.64 -19.76 8.02
C GLY A 19 3.08 -19.31 6.67
N ILE A 20 2.63 -20.25 5.83
CA ILE A 20 1.99 -19.96 4.54
C ILE A 20 0.65 -19.23 4.76
N GLY A 21 -0.16 -19.68 5.73
CA GLY A 21 -1.44 -19.05 6.05
C GLY A 21 -1.26 -17.60 6.52
N LEU A 22 -0.28 -17.35 7.40
CA LEU A 22 0.06 -16.00 7.84
C LEU A 22 0.51 -15.13 6.66
N PHE A 23 1.38 -15.64 5.80
CA PHE A 23 1.87 -14.91 4.63
C PHE A 23 0.74 -14.53 3.67
N LEU A 24 -0.18 -15.47 3.37
CA LEU A 24 -1.34 -15.20 2.52
C LEU A 24 -2.29 -14.19 3.16
N ALA A 25 -2.55 -14.30 4.46
CA ALA A 25 -3.36 -13.34 5.19
C ALA A 25 -2.75 -11.92 5.13
N MET A 26 -1.43 -11.81 5.34
CA MET A 26 -0.71 -10.55 5.20
C MET A 26 -0.82 -9.99 3.77
N LEU A 27 -0.69 -10.84 2.74
CA LEU A 27 -0.79 -10.41 1.34
C LEU A 27 -2.18 -9.84 1.05
N VAL A 28 -3.25 -10.51 1.52
CA VAL A 28 -4.64 -10.03 1.35
C VAL A 28 -4.87 -8.70 2.07
N ILE A 29 -4.34 -8.54 3.29
CA ILE A 29 -4.45 -7.28 4.06
C ILE A 29 -3.67 -6.15 3.37
N CYS A 30 -2.52 -6.45 2.75
CA CYS A 30 -1.72 -5.46 2.02
C CYS A 30 -2.27 -5.14 0.62
N LEU A 31 -3.09 -6.01 0.02
CA LEU A 31 -3.68 -5.86 -1.30
C LEU A 31 -4.38 -4.50 -1.52
N PRO A 32 -5.27 -4.01 -0.63
CA PRO A 32 -5.84 -2.67 -0.77
C PRO A 32 -4.80 -1.55 -0.69
N GLY A 33 -3.74 -1.71 0.12
CA GLY A 33 -2.64 -0.76 0.18
C GLY A 33 -1.87 -0.69 -1.14
N ILE A 34 -1.54 -1.85 -1.71
CA ILE A 34 -0.90 -1.95 -3.03
C ILE A 34 -1.80 -1.31 -4.10
N TRP A 35 -3.11 -1.57 -4.05
CA TRP A 35 -4.08 -0.97 -4.96
C TRP A 35 -4.09 0.56 -4.89
N ILE A 36 -4.04 1.13 -3.69
CA ILE A 36 -4.01 2.58 -3.49
C ILE A 36 -2.75 3.19 -4.10
N VAL A 37 -1.57 2.58 -3.87
CA VAL A 37 -0.31 3.06 -4.43
C VAL A 37 -0.31 2.97 -5.96
N LEU A 38 -0.83 1.89 -6.54
CA LEU A 38 -0.98 1.78 -7.99
C LEU A 38 -1.97 2.81 -8.54
N SER A 39 -3.02 3.11 -7.80
CA SER A 39 -4.03 4.11 -8.18
C SER A 39 -3.49 5.55 -8.06
N SER A 40 -2.59 5.84 -7.12
CA SER A 40 -2.01 7.18 -6.98
C SER A 40 -1.01 7.53 -8.09
N LEU A 41 -0.45 6.51 -8.75
CA LEU A 41 0.40 6.64 -9.94
C LEU A 41 -0.42 6.74 -11.26
N ARG A 42 -1.75 6.68 -11.17
CA ARG A 42 -2.65 6.79 -12.33
C ARG A 42 -2.83 8.28 -12.72
N PRO A 43 -2.71 8.63 -14.02
CA PRO A 43 -2.92 10.00 -14.49
C PRO A 43 -4.34 10.52 -14.19
N THR A 44 -4.46 11.78 -13.78
CA THR A 44 -5.75 12.48 -13.53
C THR A 44 -6.63 12.55 -14.79
N VAL A 45 -6.03 12.49 -15.98
CA VAL A 45 -6.76 12.45 -17.27
C VAL A 45 -7.58 11.17 -17.45
N GLU A 46 -7.25 10.08 -16.75
CA GLU A 46 -8.07 8.85 -16.74
C GLU A 46 -9.23 8.89 -15.74
N ILE A 47 -9.21 9.80 -14.75
CA ILE A 47 -10.33 9.97 -13.80
C ILE A 47 -11.53 10.60 -14.52
N MET A 48 -11.28 11.41 -15.55
CA MET A 48 -12.32 12.06 -16.38
C MET A 48 -12.61 11.31 -17.70
N ALA A 49 -11.91 10.20 -17.97
CA ALA A 49 -12.12 9.38 -19.15
C ALA A 49 -13.29 8.40 -18.95
N LYS A 50 -14.27 8.44 -19.85
CA LYS A 50 -15.32 7.41 -20.01
C LYS A 50 -14.78 6.42 -21.05
N PRO A 51 -14.56 5.10 -20.77
CA PRO A 51 -14.96 4.27 -19.63
C PRO A 51 -13.88 4.09 -18.52
N PRO A 52 -14.27 3.64 -17.31
CA PRO A 52 -13.34 3.44 -16.18
C PRO A 52 -12.34 2.31 -16.46
N VAL A 53 -11.06 2.65 -16.59
CA VAL A 53 -9.96 1.71 -16.79
C VAL A 53 -9.48 1.19 -15.43
N TRP A 54 -9.37 -0.13 -15.24
CA TRP A 54 -8.96 -0.73 -13.97
C TRP A 54 -7.45 -0.94 -13.85
N ILE A 55 -6.71 -0.88 -14.97
CA ILE A 55 -5.25 -1.07 -15.03
C ILE A 55 -4.67 0.12 -15.82
N PRO A 56 -3.87 1.01 -15.21
CA PRO A 56 -3.33 2.19 -15.89
C PRO A 56 -2.48 1.75 -17.10
N GLN A 57 -2.73 2.30 -18.28
CA GLN A 57 -1.88 2.04 -19.45
C GLN A 57 -0.64 2.95 -19.47
N GLN A 58 -0.69 4.05 -18.71
CA GLN A 58 0.35 5.07 -18.65
C GLN A 58 0.61 5.42 -17.19
N LEU A 59 1.86 5.34 -16.74
CA LEU A 59 2.25 5.82 -15.41
C LEU A 59 2.49 7.33 -15.51
N SER A 60 1.78 8.12 -14.70
CA SER A 60 1.95 9.58 -14.65
C SER A 60 2.30 10.01 -13.23
N LEU A 61 3.28 10.92 -13.13
CA LEU A 61 3.68 11.58 -11.89
C LEU A 61 3.10 13.00 -11.79
N ASP A 62 2.21 13.38 -12.71
CA ASP A 62 1.68 14.75 -12.80
C ASP A 62 0.88 15.12 -11.55
N ALA A 63 0.19 14.15 -10.93
CA ALA A 63 -0.52 14.36 -9.68
C ALA A 63 0.44 14.69 -8.53
N TYR A 64 1.61 14.04 -8.47
CA TYR A 64 2.65 14.36 -7.49
C TYR A 64 3.26 15.72 -7.79
N ILE A 65 3.61 16.00 -9.04
CA ILE A 65 4.15 17.30 -9.44
C ILE A 65 3.16 18.41 -9.10
N ALA A 66 1.88 18.27 -9.41
CA ALA A 66 0.84 19.25 -9.08
C ALA A 66 0.65 19.44 -7.56
N MET A 67 0.74 18.38 -6.75
CA MET A 67 0.70 18.51 -5.30
C MET A 67 1.92 19.26 -4.73
N PHE A 68 3.10 19.07 -5.33
CA PHE A 68 4.37 19.63 -4.84
C PHE A 68 4.83 20.90 -5.58
N SER A 69 4.18 21.35 -6.65
CA SER A 69 4.59 22.47 -7.52
C SER A 69 4.44 23.87 -6.90
N GLY A 70 4.30 23.95 -5.58
CA GLY A 70 4.30 25.21 -4.84
C GLY A 70 2.95 25.92 -4.81
N VAL A 71 2.74 26.65 -3.72
CA VAL A 71 1.49 27.27 -3.28
C VAL A 71 0.93 28.31 -4.28
N GLY A 72 1.74 28.76 -5.25
CA GLY A 72 1.38 29.79 -6.23
C GLY A 72 0.70 29.31 -7.52
N GLN A 73 0.70 28.00 -7.82
CA GLN A 73 0.13 27.44 -9.08
C GLN A 73 -1.02 26.44 -8.83
N GLY A 74 -1.62 26.45 -7.63
CA GLY A 74 -2.61 25.44 -7.21
C GLY A 74 -2.03 24.25 -6.44
N GLY A 75 -0.74 24.32 -6.06
CA GLY A 75 -0.10 23.33 -5.20
C GLY A 75 -0.58 23.42 -3.76
N ILE A 76 -0.80 22.27 -3.14
CA ILE A 76 -1.20 22.16 -1.74
C ILE A 76 0.07 22.34 -0.88
N PRO A 77 0.04 23.08 0.25
CA PRO A 77 1.20 23.21 1.14
C PRO A 77 1.42 21.91 1.95
N VAL A 78 1.79 20.83 1.25
CA VAL A 78 1.93 19.47 1.81
C VAL A 78 2.94 19.45 2.97
N LEU A 79 4.05 20.18 2.84
CA LEU A 79 5.09 20.23 3.87
C LEU A 79 4.62 20.91 5.16
N ASP A 80 3.81 21.96 5.06
CA ASP A 80 3.28 22.67 6.22
C ASP A 80 2.28 21.79 6.98
N TYR A 81 1.39 21.09 6.25
CA TYR A 81 0.47 20.13 6.85
C TYR A 81 1.21 18.96 7.50
N PHE A 82 2.22 18.41 6.82
CA PHE A 82 3.05 17.35 7.38
C PHE A 82 3.74 17.81 8.67
N ARG A 83 4.32 19.01 8.68
CA ARG A 83 4.97 19.59 9.86
C ARG A 83 3.99 19.76 11.01
N ASN A 84 2.79 20.29 10.75
CA ASN A 84 1.76 20.47 11.77
C ASN A 84 1.34 19.13 12.37
N SER A 85 1.07 18.12 11.54
CA SER A 85 0.71 16.78 12.00
C SER A 85 1.83 16.12 12.80
N LEU A 86 3.09 16.30 12.38
CA LEU A 86 4.24 15.75 13.10
C LEU A 86 4.38 16.37 14.50
N ILE A 87 4.26 17.70 14.60
CA ILE A 87 4.30 18.40 15.89
C ILE A 87 3.19 17.86 16.79
N ILE A 88 1.94 17.85 16.31
CA ILE A 88 0.79 17.38 17.09
C ILE A 88 0.98 15.93 17.54
N SER A 89 1.40 15.03 16.64
CA SER A 89 1.59 13.62 16.98
C SER A 89 2.64 13.40 18.07
N VAL A 90 3.70 14.21 18.08
CA VAL A 90 4.79 14.09 19.08
C VAL A 90 4.39 14.77 20.39
N THR A 91 3.73 15.92 20.34
CA THR A 91 3.38 16.70 21.53
C THR A 91 2.12 16.22 22.24
N SER A 92 1.26 15.46 21.56
CA SER A 92 -0.01 14.95 22.10
C SER A 92 0.12 13.56 22.74
N THR A 93 1.32 12.99 22.80
CA THR A 93 1.62 11.75 23.56
C THR A 93 1.87 12.11 25.02
#